data_AF-A0A8B9AEC0-F1
#
_entry.id   AF-A0A8B9AEC0-F1
#
_cell.length_a   1.000
_cell.length_b   1.000
_cell.length_c   1.000
_cell.angle_alpha   90.00
_cell.angle_beta   90.00
_cell.angle_gamma   90.00
#
_symmetry.space_group_name_H-M   'P 1'
#
loop_
_entity.id
_entity.type
_entity.pdbx_description
1 polymer ?
#
loop_
_entity_poly.entity_id
_entity_poly.type
_entity_poly.pdbx_seq_one_letter_code
_entity_poly.pdbx_strand_id
1 'polypeptide(L)'
;MILAVLFANTDGNILIERFHGVPAEERLHWRSFLVKLGADNLKGATNEELFVASHNGRSAFVITSTVKDVCGKLPTERLFLDKYGKICLCLDEIVWTGMLENTDKDRIRKVMRLRPPTEA
;
A
#
# COMPACT_ATOMS: atom_id res chain seq x y z
N MET A 1 -3.59 -0.35 -15.37
CA MET A 1 -4.67 -0.56 -14.38
C MET A 1 -4.08 -1.34 -13.22
N ILE A 2 -4.19 -0.81 -12.00
CA ILE A 2 -3.73 -1.43 -10.76
C ILE A 2 -4.86 -2.32 -10.24
N LEU A 3 -4.64 -3.62 -10.16
CA LEU A 3 -5.67 -4.57 -9.68
C LEU A 3 -5.67 -4.71 -8.17
N ALA A 4 -4.50 -4.63 -7.55
CA ALA A 4 -4.35 -4.69 -6.10
C ALA A 4 -3.11 -3.93 -5.64
N VAL A 5 -3.16 -3.41 -4.42
CA VAL A 5 -2.00 -2.91 -3.67
C VAL A 5 -1.91 -3.73 -2.39
N LEU A 6 -0.76 -4.35 -2.18
CA LEU A 6 -0.49 -5.21 -1.04
C LEU A 6 0.80 -4.80 -0.37
N PHE A 7 0.77 -4.73 0.96
CA PHE A 7 1.96 -4.63 1.79
C PHE A 7 2.07 -5.91 2.58
N ALA A 8 3.25 -6.52 2.56
CA ALA A 8 3.57 -7.70 3.35
C ALA A 8 4.88 -7.49 4.11
N ASN A 9 5.04 -8.20 5.22
CA ASN A 9 6.32 -8.28 5.91
C ASN A 9 7.24 -9.31 5.20
N THR A 10 8.47 -9.44 5.68
CA THR A 10 9.47 -10.37 5.11
C THR A 10 9.11 -11.84 5.25
N ASP A 11 8.22 -12.18 6.18
CA ASP A 11 7.69 -13.54 6.37
C ASP A 11 6.53 -13.85 5.41
N GLY A 12 6.10 -12.87 4.59
CA GLY A 12 4.97 -13.01 3.68
C GLY A 12 3.61 -12.74 4.32
N ASN A 13 3.56 -12.26 5.57
CA ASN A 13 2.31 -11.88 6.21
C ASN A 13 1.78 -10.58 5.58
N ILE A 14 0.56 -10.61 5.06
CA ILE A 14 -0.09 -9.44 4.47
C ILE A 14 -0.51 -8.49 5.60
N LEU A 15 0.08 -7.29 5.59
CA LEU A 15 -0.23 -6.21 6.53
C LEU A 15 -1.38 -5.34 6.03
N ILE A 16 -1.43 -5.04 4.73
CA ILE A 16 -2.52 -4.31 4.07
C ILE A 16 -2.83 -4.98 2.73
N GLU A 17 -4.12 -5.10 2.43
CA GLU A 17 -4.61 -5.45 1.11
C GLU A 17 -5.68 -4.46 0.64
N ARG A 18 -5.55 -4.01 -0.61
CA ARG A 18 -6.52 -3.17 -1.30
C ARG A 18 -6.73 -3.72 -2.69
N PHE A 19 -7.94 -4.17 -2.99
CA PHE A 19 -8.30 -4.72 -4.29
C PHE A 19 -9.13 -3.69 -5.07
N HIS A 20 -8.73 -3.43 -6.31
CA HIS A 20 -9.36 -2.47 -7.21
C HIS A 20 -9.76 -3.17 -8.51
N GLY A 21 -10.81 -3.99 -8.43
CA GLY A 21 -11.36 -4.72 -9.58
C GLY A 21 -11.12 -6.24 -9.57
N VAL A 22 -10.54 -6.79 -8.49
CA VAL A 22 -10.47 -8.25 -8.30
C VAL A 22 -11.76 -8.76 -7.63
N PRO A 23 -12.48 -9.70 -8.27
CA PRO A 23 -13.67 -10.33 -7.70
C PRO A 23 -13.37 -10.99 -6.35
N ALA A 24 -14.34 -10.99 -5.43
CA ALA A 24 -14.12 -11.42 -4.05
C ALA A 24 -13.65 -12.88 -3.98
N GLU A 25 -14.21 -13.74 -4.84
CA GLU A 25 -13.89 -15.14 -5.01
C GLU A 25 -12.44 -15.39 -5.47
N GLU A 26 -11.85 -14.46 -6.21
CA GLU A 26 -10.47 -14.57 -6.71
C GLU A 26 -9.44 -14.02 -5.73
N ARG A 27 -9.84 -13.20 -4.74
CA ARG A 27 -8.90 -12.51 -3.83
C ARG A 27 -8.00 -13.50 -3.09
N LEU A 28 -8.53 -14.64 -2.64
CA LEU A 28 -7.75 -15.66 -1.94
C LEU A 28 -6.67 -16.27 -2.85
N HIS A 29 -6.99 -16.51 -4.12
CA HIS A 29 -6.05 -17.01 -5.11
C HIS A 29 -4.93 -15.99 -5.36
N TRP A 30 -5.30 -14.73 -5.57
CA TRP A 30 -4.35 -13.63 -5.73
C TRP A 30 -3.45 -13.44 -4.51
N ARG A 31 -3.99 -13.52 -3.29
CA ARG A 31 -3.17 -13.49 -2.06
C ARG A 31 -2.14 -14.61 -2.05
N SER A 32 -2.58 -15.84 -2.31
CA SER A 32 -1.69 -17.01 -2.30
C SER A 32 -0.58 -16.89 -3.35
N PHE A 33 -0.92 -16.41 -4.56
CA PHE A 33 0.04 -16.15 -5.62
C PHE A 33 1.06 -15.08 -5.22
N LEU A 34 0.62 -13.97 -4.64
CA LEU A 34 1.49 -12.84 -4.31
C LEU A 34 2.38 -13.12 -3.10
N VAL A 35 1.91 -13.89 -2.12
CA VAL A 35 2.76 -14.40 -1.02
C VAL A 35 3.88 -15.27 -1.58
N LYS A 36 3.55 -16.20 -2.49
CA LYS A 36 4.55 -17.07 -3.13
C LYS A 36 5.54 -16.28 -3.97
N LEU A 37 5.05 -15.37 -4.81
CA LEU A 37 5.87 -14.50 -5.65
C LEU A 37 6.79 -13.60 -4.80
N GLY A 38 6.27 -13.05 -3.70
CA GLY A 38 7.04 -12.27 -2.73
C GLY A 38 8.15 -13.09 -2.09
N ALA A 39 7.85 -14.27 -1.57
CA ALA A 39 8.84 -15.17 -0.96
C ALA A 39 9.97 -15.55 -1.94
N ASP A 40 9.64 -15.79 -3.20
CA ASP A 40 10.64 -16.08 -4.24
C ASP A 40 11.47 -14.84 -4.62
N ASN A 41 10.83 -13.66 -4.75
CA ASN A 41 11.51 -12.40 -5.09
C ASN A 41 12.37 -11.83 -3.95
N LEU A 42 12.06 -12.18 -2.70
CA LEU A 42 12.77 -11.72 -1.50
C LEU A 42 13.92 -12.65 -1.09
N LYS A 43 14.22 -13.71 -1.87
CA LYS A 43 15.40 -14.55 -1.59
C LYS A 43 16.68 -13.73 -1.72
N GLY A 44 17.38 -13.54 -0.60
CA GLY A 44 18.61 -12.74 -0.54
C GLY A 44 18.40 -11.25 -0.27
N ALA A 45 17.15 -10.81 -0.08
CA ALA A 45 16.79 -9.47 0.32
C ALA A 45 17.34 -9.11 1.70
N THR A 46 17.97 -7.94 1.84
CA THR A 46 18.32 -7.39 3.16
C THR A 46 17.25 -6.41 3.65
N ASN A 47 17.09 -6.26 4.97
CA ASN A 47 16.07 -5.39 5.59
C ASN A 47 16.16 -3.90 5.20
N GLU A 48 17.22 -3.50 4.50
CA GLU A 48 17.48 -2.12 4.08
C GLU A 48 16.87 -1.80 2.69
N GLU A 49 16.38 -2.81 1.98
CA GLU A 49 15.92 -2.69 0.60
C GLU A 49 14.38 -2.75 0.51
N LEU A 50 13.79 -1.68 -0.03
CA LEU A 50 12.36 -1.60 -0.29
C LEU A 50 12.06 -2.33 -1.60
N PHE A 51 11.73 -3.62 -1.55
CA PHE A 51 11.44 -4.39 -2.76
C PHE A 51 10.10 -3.98 -3.37
N VAL A 52 10.18 -3.24 -4.47
CA VAL A 52 9.02 -2.88 -5.29
C VAL A 52 8.95 -3.86 -6.45
N ALA A 53 8.09 -4.88 -6.33
CA ALA A 53 7.67 -5.69 -7.47
C ALA A 53 6.57 -4.91 -8.22
N SER A 54 6.92 -3.96 -9.07
CA SER A 54 5.94 -3.26 -9.91
C SER A 54 6.41 -3.10 -11.36
N HIS A 55 5.54 -3.47 -12.29
CA HIS A 55 5.65 -3.19 -13.73
C HIS A 55 5.46 -1.70 -14.09
N ASN A 56 5.16 -0.80 -13.13
CA ASN A 56 4.90 0.61 -13.41
C ASN A 56 5.49 1.52 -12.33
N GLY A 57 6.79 1.87 -12.48
CA GLY A 57 7.62 2.48 -11.44
C GLY A 57 7.09 3.77 -10.80
N ARG A 58 6.26 4.55 -11.50
CA ARG A 58 5.68 5.78 -10.96
C ARG A 58 4.66 5.53 -9.84
N SER A 59 3.77 4.55 -10.02
CA SER A 59 2.73 4.22 -9.05
C SER A 59 3.31 3.72 -7.73
N ALA A 60 4.27 2.80 -7.81
CA ALA A 60 4.93 2.27 -6.65
C ALA A 60 5.78 3.32 -5.92
N PHE A 61 6.44 4.22 -6.64
CA PHE A 61 7.16 5.34 -6.03
C PHE A 61 6.23 6.27 -5.24
N VAL A 62 5.08 6.66 -5.82
CA VAL A 62 4.10 7.52 -5.12
C VAL A 62 3.56 6.84 -3.86
N ILE A 63 3.19 5.56 -3.97
CA ILE A 63 2.67 4.77 -2.84
C ILE A 63 3.71 4.66 -1.72
N THR A 64 4.90 4.15 -2.03
CA THR A 64 5.96 3.91 -1.03
C THR A 64 6.43 5.21 -0.37
N SER A 65 6.59 6.27 -1.16
CA SER A 65 7.01 7.57 -0.65
C SER A 65 5.93 8.26 0.20
N THR A 66 4.64 8.05 -0.08
CA THR A 66 3.55 8.57 0.77
C THR A 66 3.46 7.80 2.09
N VAL A 67 3.60 6.47 2.05
CA VAL A 67 3.66 5.64 3.25
C VAL A 67 4.83 6.04 4.15
N LYS A 68 6.02 6.27 3.57
CA LYS A 68 7.18 6.77 4.31
C LYS A 68 6.89 8.10 5.01
N ASP A 69 6.19 9.02 4.36
CA ASP A 69 5.80 10.30 4.94
C ASP A 69 4.80 10.14 6.10
N VAL A 70 3.82 9.23 5.97
CA VAL A 70 2.85 8.92 7.04
C VAL A 70 3.55 8.31 8.26
N CYS A 71 4.55 7.47 8.02
CA CYS A 71 5.37 6.86 9.06
C CYS A 71 6.37 7.87 9.68
N GLY A 72 6.82 8.88 8.94
CA GLY A 72 7.81 9.89 9.36
C GLY A 72 9.24 9.34 9.52
N LYS A 73 9.43 8.03 9.37
CA LYS A 73 10.70 7.29 9.39
C LYS A 73 10.56 6.03 8.56
N LEU A 74 11.63 5.24 8.46
CA LEU A 74 11.56 3.93 7.79
C LEU A 74 10.43 3.08 8.41
N PRO A 75 9.50 2.56 7.58
CA PRO A 75 8.39 1.76 8.08
C PRO A 75 8.92 0.50 8.76
N THR A 76 8.51 0.27 10.00
CA THR A 76 8.61 -1.03 10.68
C THR A 76 7.21 -1.62 10.76
N GLU A 77 7.08 -2.95 10.87
CA GLU A 77 5.77 -3.60 10.96
C GLU A 77 4.88 -2.98 12.06
N ARG A 78 5.44 -2.76 13.25
CA ARG A 78 4.74 -2.08 14.36
C ARG A 78 4.25 -0.68 13.97
N LEU A 79 5.13 0.16 13.41
CA LEU A 79 4.76 1.52 13.02
C LEU A 79 3.72 1.54 11.90
N PHE A 80 3.84 0.58 10.98
CA PHE A 80 2.93 0.41 9.86
C PHE A 80 1.51 0.07 10.37
N LEU A 81 1.41 -0.84 11.34
CA LEU A 81 0.16 -1.18 12.02
C LEU A 81 -0.40 0.00 12.84
N ASP A 82 0.46 0.73 13.58
CA ASP A 82 0.04 1.93 14.33
C ASP A 82 -0.54 3.03 13.42
N LYS A 83 -0.12 3.08 12.16
CA LYS A 83 -0.60 4.04 11.15
C LYS A 83 -1.57 3.44 10.13
N TYR A 84 -2.02 2.21 10.34
CA TYR A 84 -2.80 1.42 9.38
C TYR A 84 -3.96 2.21 8.74
N GLY A 85 -4.80 2.85 9.55
CA GLY A 85 -5.95 3.62 9.07
C GLY A 85 -5.56 4.79 8.17
N LYS A 86 -4.48 5.51 8.50
CA LYS A 86 -3.98 6.61 7.67
C LYS A 86 -3.36 6.10 6.38
N ILE A 87 -2.63 4.99 6.44
CA ILE A 87 -2.04 4.38 5.25
C ILE A 87 -3.15 3.94 4.29
N CYS A 88 -4.18 3.26 4.80
CA CYS A 88 -5.34 2.83 4.02
C CYS A 88 -6.02 3.99 3.28
N LEU A 89 -6.34 5.06 3.98
CA LEU A 89 -6.96 6.25 3.38
C LEU A 89 -6.03 6.90 2.33
N CYS A 90 -4.70 6.94 2.57
CA CYS A 90 -3.76 7.40 1.53
C CYS A 90 -3.80 6.52 0.29
N LEU A 91 -3.92 5.20 0.44
CA LEU A 91 -3.99 4.28 -0.69
C LEU A 91 -5.29 4.46 -1.48
N ASP A 92 -6.42 4.63 -0.79
CA ASP A 92 -7.72 4.86 -1.42
C ASP A 92 -7.74 6.20 -2.20
N GLU A 93 -7.00 7.21 -1.74
CA GLU A 93 -6.82 8.47 -2.48
C GLU A 93 -5.86 8.32 -3.68
N ILE A 94 -4.75 7.60 -3.51
CA ILE A 94 -3.75 7.43 -4.58
C ILE A 94 -4.31 6.55 -5.70
N VAL A 95 -4.98 5.46 -5.33
CA VAL A 95 -5.53 4.48 -6.26
C VAL A 95 -7.05 4.38 -6.07
N TRP A 96 -7.79 4.81 -7.09
CA TRP A 96 -9.24 4.67 -7.14
C TRP A 96 -9.63 3.88 -8.37
N THR A 97 -10.51 2.89 -8.23
CA THR A 97 -11.00 2.02 -9.33
C THR A 97 -9.89 1.44 -10.24
N GLY A 98 -8.68 1.29 -9.70
CA GLY A 98 -7.52 0.75 -10.41
C GLY A 98 -6.76 1.77 -11.26
N MET A 99 -7.10 3.04 -11.14
CA MET A 99 -6.42 4.18 -11.73
C MET A 99 -5.62 4.96 -10.68
N LEU A 100 -4.53 5.59 -11.12
CA LEU A 100 -3.70 6.44 -10.27
C LEU A 100 -4.28 7.87 -10.30
N GLU A 101 -5.04 8.24 -9.29
CA GLU A 101 -5.78 9.51 -9.23
C GLU A 101 -4.93 10.63 -8.63
N ASN A 102 -4.39 10.40 -7.43
CA ASN A 102 -3.63 11.38 -6.69
C ASN A 102 -2.14 11.00 -6.67
N THR A 103 -1.30 11.85 -7.24
CA THR A 103 0.16 11.74 -7.11
C THR A 103 0.82 12.91 -6.37
N ASP A 104 0.04 13.96 -6.09
CA ASP A 104 0.47 15.11 -5.31
C ASP A 104 0.32 14.82 -3.81
N LYS A 105 1.46 14.73 -3.12
CA LYS A 105 1.54 14.42 -1.70
C LYS A 105 0.88 15.48 -0.80
N ASP A 106 0.94 16.75 -1.17
CA ASP A 106 0.32 17.82 -0.39
C ASP A 106 -1.20 17.78 -0.52
N ARG A 107 -1.69 17.42 -1.71
CA ARG A 107 -3.13 17.16 -1.92
C ARG A 107 -3.60 15.99 -1.08
N ILE A 108 -2.89 14.86 -1.14
CA ILE A 108 -3.19 13.66 -0.33
C ILE A 108 -3.21 14.03 1.15
N ARG A 109 -2.15 14.67 1.67
CA ARG A 109 -2.08 15.08 3.08
C ARG A 109 -3.23 15.99 3.52
N LYS A 110 -3.72 16.89 2.66
CA LYS A 110 -4.84 17.77 2.97
C LYS A 110 -6.16 17.01 3.08
N VAL A 111 -6.43 16.09 2.17
CA VAL A 111 -7.63 15.25 2.17
C VAL A 111 -7.64 14.31 3.38
N MET A 112 -6.46 13.82 3.76
CA MET A 112 -6.22 12.96 4.92
C MET A 112 -6.40 13.62 6.29
N ARG A 113 -6.47 14.96 6.36
CA ARG A 113 -6.80 15.65 7.61
C ARG A 113 -8.26 15.39 7.91
N LEU A 114 -8.51 14.38 8.74
CA LEU A 114 -9.82 14.09 9.32
C LEU A 114 -10.41 15.41 9.84
N ARG A 115 -11.38 15.97 9.11
CA ARG A 115 -12.34 16.86 9.76
C ARG A 115 -13.22 15.93 10.60
N PRO A 116 -13.43 16.22 11.90
CA PRO A 116 -14.51 15.55 12.61
C PRO A 116 -15.79 15.73 11.78
N PRO A 117 -16.66 14.72 11.69
CA PRO A 117 -17.96 14.92 11.07
C PRO A 117 -18.66 16.00 11.90
N THR A 118 -18.70 17.22 11.37
CA THR A 118 -19.66 18.21 11.86
C THR A 118 -21.02 17.61 11.57
N GLU A 119 -21.72 17.28 12.64
CA GLU A 119 -23.11 16.84 12.65
C GLU A 119 -23.89 17.74 11.69
N ALA A 120 -24.45 17.13 10.65
CA ALA A 120 -25.35 17.76 9.70
C ALA A 120 -26.80 17.43 10.07
#